data_AF-A0A7X8GBD2-F1
#
_entry.id   AF-A0A7X8GBD2-F1
#
_cell.length_a   1.000
_cell.length_b   1.000
_cell.length_c   1.000
_cell.angle_alpha   90.00
_cell.angle_beta   90.00
_cell.angle_gamma   90.00
#
_symmetry.space_group_name_H-M   'P 1'
#
loop_
_entity.id
_entity.type
_entity.pdbx_description
1 polymer ?
#
loop_
_entity_poly.entity_id
_entity_poly.type
_entity_poly.pdbx_seq_one_letter_code
_entity_poly.pdbx_strand_id
1 'polypeptide(L)'
;MHRFLTVVLFVLSFAFLQAQDSFEIALQNHVKELSSEKYKGRPAGSPSEAKVAARVSACFKENGLELLYPGGFQDFSYVDEATGDTLYSQNVVAVIPGYDPALRDEYIVIGAHYDHLGTHTLRVNGKDSMCVYPGADANASGVAALIELSGAAQKQHFMYKRSLLFVAFGAGQKGALGSWYFINRAFPHKSVKLMVNIDRIGQSSPDNYPMAFCGQPHYEQEHLLTRLTYEPFMPQVQVFGSDYFSSDHQAFMEQGIPVCLFTTGLHPYHYTLRDTPEKLDYEKMDAFCQYISRFILEAANSPEELFALVPAQTAEDGEFVYSYSEVSIPPTFMKGDIESFLDNWVYKYQRYPKEAIRQGVKGRVMVSFIIEKDGTVSGVTVERSAHPLLDEEAVRVISASPKWKPGEKNKKKVPVRITIPVYFELAPTR
;
A
#
# COMPACT_ATOMS: atom_id res chain seq x y z
N MET A 1 -45.08 9.42 5.20
CA MET A 1 -43.61 9.57 5.07
C MET A 1 -42.80 8.56 5.89
N HIS A 2 -43.10 8.30 7.17
CA HIS A 2 -42.33 7.33 7.97
C HIS A 2 -42.25 5.91 7.40
N ARG A 3 -43.37 5.32 6.93
CA ARG A 3 -43.36 3.96 6.34
C ARG A 3 -42.53 3.81 5.06
N PHE A 4 -42.37 4.90 4.29
CA PHE A 4 -41.55 4.88 3.07
C PHE A 4 -40.05 4.95 3.40
N LEU A 5 -39.69 5.73 4.42
CA LEU A 5 -38.31 5.86 4.88
C LEU A 5 -37.79 4.55 5.51
N THR A 6 -38.63 3.84 6.27
CA THR A 6 -38.26 2.55 6.89
C THR A 6 -38.05 1.45 5.84
N VAL A 7 -38.86 1.41 4.78
CA VAL A 7 -38.71 0.44 3.69
C VAL A 7 -37.46 0.73 2.84
N VAL A 8 -37.16 2.01 2.56
CA VAL A 8 -35.93 2.39 1.85
C VAL A 8 -34.68 2.05 2.67
N LEU A 9 -34.70 2.28 3.99
CA LEU A 9 -33.61 1.86 4.89
C LEU A 9 -33.43 0.34 4.93
N PHE A 10 -34.52 -0.43 4.95
CA PHE A 10 -34.46 -1.91 4.95
C PHE A 10 -33.94 -2.48 3.63
N VAL A 11 -34.34 -1.89 2.49
CA VAL A 11 -33.87 -2.32 1.16
C VAL A 11 -32.39 -1.96 0.96
N LEU A 12 -31.96 -0.78 1.42
CA LEU A 12 -30.55 -0.39 1.40
C LEU A 12 -29.69 -1.28 2.30
N SER A 13 -30.13 -1.62 3.51
CA SER A 13 -29.40 -2.54 4.38
C SER A 13 -29.31 -3.96 3.81
N PHE A 14 -30.35 -4.43 3.11
CA PHE A 14 -30.36 -5.76 2.50
C PHE A 14 -29.47 -5.84 1.27
N ALA A 15 -29.45 -4.79 0.43
CA ALA A 15 -28.56 -4.70 -0.73
C ALA A 15 -27.07 -4.61 -0.32
N PHE A 16 -26.78 -3.92 0.80
CA PHE A 16 -25.42 -3.85 1.35
C PHE A 16 -24.94 -5.22 1.85
N LEU A 17 -25.80 -5.96 2.57
CA LEU A 17 -25.51 -7.33 3.03
C LEU A 17 -25.24 -8.28 1.87
N GLN A 18 -26.09 -8.25 0.82
CA GLN A 18 -25.90 -9.12 -0.36
C GLN A 18 -24.64 -8.80 -1.16
N ALA A 19 -24.24 -7.53 -1.22
CA ALA A 19 -23.01 -7.13 -1.90
C ALA A 19 -21.77 -7.58 -1.11
N GLN A 20 -21.81 -7.48 0.22
CA GLN A 20 -20.72 -7.94 1.10
C GLN A 20 -20.54 -9.46 1.03
N ASP A 21 -21.63 -10.23 1.15
CA ASP A 21 -21.61 -11.69 1.00
C ASP A 21 -21.04 -12.11 -0.39
N SER A 22 -21.27 -11.30 -1.43
CA SER A 22 -20.77 -11.61 -2.78
C SER A 22 -19.26 -11.45 -2.93
N PHE A 23 -18.64 -10.48 -2.25
CA PHE A 23 -17.20 -10.20 -2.34
C PHE A 23 -16.39 -11.26 -1.58
N GLU A 24 -16.84 -11.62 -0.37
CA GLU A 24 -16.24 -12.70 0.42
C GLU A 24 -16.24 -14.03 -0.36
N ILE A 25 -17.38 -14.39 -0.95
CA ILE A 25 -17.53 -15.60 -1.76
C ILE A 25 -16.60 -15.55 -2.99
N ALA A 26 -16.46 -14.40 -3.64
CA ALA A 26 -15.57 -14.23 -4.79
C ALA A 26 -14.10 -14.43 -4.40
N LEU A 27 -13.65 -13.81 -3.31
CA LEU A 27 -12.31 -14.05 -2.74
C LEU A 27 -12.08 -15.55 -2.47
N GLN A 28 -13.03 -16.21 -1.81
CA GLN A 28 -12.94 -17.62 -1.52
C GLN A 28 -12.85 -18.49 -2.78
N ASN A 29 -13.64 -18.19 -3.81
CA ASN A 29 -13.60 -18.91 -5.07
C ASN A 29 -12.26 -18.75 -5.77
N HIS A 30 -11.70 -17.54 -5.79
CA HIS A 30 -10.39 -17.28 -6.37
C HIS A 30 -9.28 -18.01 -5.62
N VAL A 31 -9.24 -17.93 -4.28
CA VAL A 31 -8.22 -18.66 -3.50
C VAL A 31 -8.33 -20.16 -3.71
N LYS A 32 -9.54 -20.74 -3.62
CA LYS A 32 -9.76 -22.18 -3.85
C LYS A 32 -9.33 -22.62 -5.23
N GLU A 33 -9.62 -21.82 -6.26
CA GLU A 33 -9.18 -22.11 -7.62
C GLU A 33 -7.64 -22.08 -7.71
N LEU A 34 -7.01 -20.98 -7.30
CA LEU A 34 -5.57 -20.73 -7.47
C LEU A 34 -4.69 -21.66 -6.61
N SER A 35 -5.19 -22.12 -5.47
CA SER A 35 -4.50 -23.08 -4.60
C SER A 35 -4.82 -24.55 -4.92
N SER A 36 -5.66 -24.81 -5.93
CA SER A 36 -6.03 -26.18 -6.27
C SER A 36 -4.88 -26.97 -6.90
N GLU A 37 -4.95 -28.29 -6.74
CA GLU A 37 -4.06 -29.29 -7.35
C GLU A 37 -3.91 -29.13 -8.88
N LYS A 38 -4.91 -28.53 -9.55
CA LYS A 38 -4.89 -28.20 -11.00
C LYS A 38 -3.65 -27.40 -11.38
N TYR A 39 -3.20 -26.49 -10.51
CA TYR A 39 -2.06 -25.62 -10.76
C TYR A 39 -0.76 -26.15 -10.14
N LYS A 40 -0.77 -27.32 -9.48
CA LYS A 40 0.44 -27.98 -8.96
C LYS A 40 1.35 -27.02 -8.17
N GLY A 41 0.77 -26.15 -7.35
CA GLY A 41 1.51 -25.17 -6.56
C GLY A 41 2.16 -24.03 -7.33
N ARG A 42 1.80 -23.81 -8.60
CA ARG A 42 2.11 -22.62 -9.39
C ARG A 42 3.62 -22.25 -9.50
N PRO A 43 4.56 -23.19 -9.71
CA PRO A 43 5.99 -22.85 -9.72
C PRO A 43 6.35 -21.93 -10.87
N ALA A 44 7.22 -20.95 -10.60
CA ALA A 44 7.75 -20.03 -11.59
C ALA A 44 8.39 -20.77 -12.78
N GLY A 45 8.19 -20.29 -13.99
CA GLY A 45 8.67 -20.88 -15.24
C GLY A 45 7.84 -22.05 -15.76
N SER A 46 6.75 -22.43 -15.08
CA SER A 46 6.00 -23.65 -15.39
C SER A 46 4.75 -23.42 -16.24
N PRO A 47 4.25 -24.47 -16.94
CA PRO A 47 2.94 -24.40 -17.58
C PRO A 47 1.79 -24.09 -16.61
N SER A 48 1.95 -24.38 -15.33
CA SER A 48 0.95 -24.03 -14.31
C SER A 48 0.93 -22.54 -14.00
N GLU A 49 2.11 -21.91 -13.86
CA GLU A 49 2.22 -20.46 -13.71
C GLU A 49 1.56 -19.76 -14.92
N ALA A 50 1.84 -20.23 -16.14
CA ALA A 50 1.23 -19.66 -17.35
C ALA A 50 -0.31 -19.76 -17.36
N LYS A 51 -0.88 -20.87 -16.87
CA LYS A 51 -2.34 -21.02 -16.74
C LYS A 51 -2.94 -20.08 -15.70
N VAL A 52 -2.22 -19.80 -14.61
CA VAL A 52 -2.67 -18.84 -13.59
C VAL A 52 -2.67 -17.43 -14.17
N ALA A 53 -1.60 -17.03 -14.87
CA ALA A 53 -1.56 -15.74 -15.56
C ALA A 53 -2.74 -15.59 -16.54
N ALA A 54 -3.03 -16.63 -17.33
CA ALA A 54 -4.17 -16.62 -18.24
C ALA A 54 -5.52 -16.47 -17.50
N ARG A 55 -5.67 -17.08 -16.32
CA ARG A 55 -6.87 -16.92 -15.49
C ARG A 55 -7.00 -15.48 -14.99
N VAL A 56 -5.92 -14.89 -14.46
CA VAL A 56 -5.93 -13.48 -14.00
C VAL A 56 -6.23 -12.53 -15.16
N SER A 57 -5.61 -12.74 -16.32
CA SER A 57 -5.86 -11.97 -17.55
C SER A 57 -7.33 -12.03 -17.97
N ALA A 58 -7.96 -13.20 -17.87
CA ALA A 58 -9.38 -13.36 -18.14
C ALA A 58 -10.23 -12.59 -17.11
N CYS A 59 -9.93 -12.71 -15.82
CA CYS A 59 -10.63 -11.96 -14.76
C CYS A 59 -10.56 -10.44 -14.97
N PHE A 60 -9.38 -9.89 -15.30
CA PHE A 60 -9.25 -8.47 -15.59
C PHE A 60 -10.09 -8.04 -16.79
N LYS A 61 -10.12 -8.82 -17.88
CA LYS A 61 -10.99 -8.56 -19.03
C LYS A 61 -12.48 -8.65 -18.67
N GLU A 62 -12.87 -9.66 -17.90
CA GLU A 62 -14.26 -9.86 -17.42
C GLU A 62 -14.71 -8.68 -16.55
N ASN A 63 -13.80 -8.13 -15.74
CA ASN A 63 -14.03 -6.93 -14.94
C ASN A 63 -14.02 -5.63 -15.76
N GLY A 64 -13.68 -5.69 -17.06
CA GLY A 64 -13.70 -4.55 -17.98
C GLY A 64 -12.44 -3.68 -17.94
N LEU A 65 -11.32 -4.18 -17.42
CA LEU A 65 -10.04 -3.48 -17.46
C LEU A 65 -9.37 -3.62 -18.84
N GLU A 66 -8.60 -2.60 -19.22
CA GLU A 66 -7.78 -2.63 -20.43
C GLU A 66 -6.43 -3.32 -20.13
N LEU A 67 -6.07 -4.34 -20.90
CA LEU A 67 -4.75 -4.96 -20.78
C LEU A 67 -3.72 -4.16 -21.56
N LEU A 68 -2.59 -3.85 -20.92
CA LEU A 68 -1.60 -2.93 -21.48
C LEU A 68 -0.76 -3.57 -22.61
N TYR A 69 -0.56 -4.88 -22.59
CA TYR A 69 0.32 -5.57 -23.53
C TYR A 69 -0.46 -6.33 -24.61
N PRO A 70 -0.01 -6.30 -25.88
CA PRO A 70 -0.56 -7.16 -26.92
C PRO A 70 -0.46 -8.63 -26.53
N GLY A 71 -1.56 -9.38 -26.60
CA GLY A 71 -1.63 -10.76 -26.12
C GLY A 71 -1.97 -10.91 -24.63
N GLY A 72 -1.95 -9.80 -23.88
CA GLY A 72 -2.39 -9.73 -22.49
C GLY A 72 -1.31 -9.95 -21.43
N PHE A 73 -0.04 -10.07 -21.85
CA PHE A 73 1.09 -10.43 -20.98
C PHE A 73 2.33 -9.59 -21.29
N GLN A 74 3.09 -9.27 -20.25
CA GLN A 74 4.46 -8.76 -20.35
C GLN A 74 5.42 -9.92 -20.13
N ASP A 75 5.91 -10.53 -21.21
CA ASP A 75 6.77 -11.70 -21.16
C ASP A 75 8.22 -11.36 -20.79
N PHE A 76 8.86 -12.27 -20.07
CA PHE A 76 10.30 -12.24 -19.80
C PHE A 76 10.86 -13.65 -19.59
N SER A 77 12.18 -13.77 -19.65
CA SER A 77 12.90 -15.02 -19.39
C SER A 77 14.00 -14.84 -18.36
N TYR A 78 14.34 -15.91 -17.66
CA TYR A 78 15.44 -15.94 -16.71
C TYR A 78 16.11 -17.30 -16.67
N VAL A 79 17.35 -17.34 -16.19
CA VAL A 79 18.08 -18.59 -16.00
C VAL A 79 17.76 -19.11 -14.60
N ASP A 80 17.24 -20.33 -14.50
CA ASP A 80 17.09 -20.99 -13.21
C ASP A 80 18.47 -21.40 -12.68
N GLU A 81 18.85 -20.88 -11.52
CA GLU A 81 20.18 -21.12 -10.96
C GLU A 81 20.42 -22.59 -10.61
N ALA A 82 19.38 -23.36 -10.30
CA ALA A 82 19.51 -24.74 -9.88
C ALA A 82 19.73 -25.69 -11.08
N THR A 83 19.06 -25.45 -12.21
CA THR A 83 19.19 -26.32 -13.39
C THR A 83 20.09 -25.75 -14.49
N GLY A 84 20.29 -24.43 -14.52
CA GLY A 84 20.95 -23.71 -15.61
C GLY A 84 20.07 -23.51 -16.84
N ASP A 85 18.81 -23.93 -16.80
CA ASP A 85 17.88 -23.79 -17.93
C ASP A 85 17.33 -22.37 -18.02
N THR A 86 16.99 -21.95 -19.24
CA THR A 86 16.20 -20.72 -19.45
C THR A 86 14.72 -21.03 -19.27
N LEU A 87 14.11 -20.40 -18.26
CA LEU A 87 12.68 -20.45 -17.99
C LEU A 87 12.01 -19.15 -18.47
N TYR A 88 10.70 -19.24 -18.72
CA TYR A 88 9.89 -18.11 -19.18
C TYR A 88 8.76 -17.85 -18.19
N SER A 89 8.59 -16.58 -17.82
CA SER A 89 7.50 -16.11 -16.97
C SER A 89 6.90 -14.84 -17.58
N GLN A 90 5.83 -14.33 -16.98
CA GLN A 90 5.06 -13.23 -17.54
C GLN A 90 4.35 -12.44 -16.45
N ASN A 91 4.24 -11.12 -16.61
CA ASN A 91 3.35 -10.31 -15.79
C ASN A 91 2.01 -10.11 -16.50
N VAL A 92 0.92 -10.02 -15.74
CA VAL A 92 -0.38 -9.57 -16.28
C VAL A 92 -0.58 -8.13 -15.84
N VAL A 93 -0.64 -7.21 -16.80
CA VAL A 93 -0.72 -5.76 -16.53
C VAL A 93 -2.01 -5.20 -17.12
N ALA A 94 -2.86 -4.66 -16.26
CA ALA A 94 -4.13 -4.02 -16.63
C ALA A 94 -4.17 -2.58 -16.11
N VAL A 95 -4.86 -1.70 -16.84
CA VAL A 95 -4.96 -0.28 -16.52
C VAL A 95 -6.42 0.18 -16.39
N ILE A 96 -6.64 1.06 -15.43
CA ILE A 96 -7.84 1.89 -15.31
C ILE A 96 -7.39 3.35 -15.49
N PRO A 97 -7.72 4.01 -16.63
CA PRO A 97 -7.30 5.38 -16.87
C PRO A 97 -7.92 6.36 -15.87
N GLY A 98 -7.09 7.24 -15.31
CA GLY A 98 -7.55 8.34 -14.47
C GLY A 98 -8.31 9.40 -15.29
N TYR A 99 -9.28 10.06 -14.67
CA TYR A 99 -10.11 11.06 -15.36
C TYR A 99 -9.45 12.44 -15.47
N ASP A 100 -8.46 12.75 -14.64
CA ASP A 100 -7.87 14.08 -14.54
C ASP A 100 -6.73 14.25 -15.58
N PRO A 101 -6.83 15.19 -16.54
CA PRO A 101 -5.81 15.34 -17.58
C PRO A 101 -4.40 15.66 -17.08
N ALA A 102 -4.27 16.26 -15.89
CA ALA A 102 -2.97 16.60 -15.31
C ALA A 102 -2.34 15.41 -14.56
N LEU A 103 -3.17 14.50 -14.04
CA LEU A 103 -2.73 13.40 -13.17
C LEU A 103 -2.85 12.01 -13.79
N ARG A 104 -3.58 11.84 -14.90
CA ARG A 104 -3.83 10.53 -15.51
C ARG A 104 -2.57 9.82 -16.01
N ASP A 105 -1.48 10.54 -16.26
CA ASP A 105 -0.20 9.96 -16.69
C ASP A 105 0.72 9.64 -15.48
N GLU A 106 0.22 9.85 -14.26
CA GLU A 106 0.77 9.32 -13.01
C GLU A 106 0.03 8.03 -12.62
N TYR A 107 0.80 7.01 -12.26
CA TYR A 107 0.28 5.67 -11.98
C TYR A 107 0.45 5.28 -10.52
N ILE A 108 -0.60 4.71 -9.95
CA ILE A 108 -0.53 3.90 -8.73
C ILE A 108 -0.55 2.44 -9.16
N VAL A 109 0.49 1.70 -8.80
CA VAL A 109 0.58 0.26 -9.06
C VAL A 109 -0.01 -0.49 -7.88
N ILE A 110 -0.96 -1.38 -8.13
CA ILE A 110 -1.50 -2.35 -7.16
C ILE A 110 -1.04 -3.72 -7.64
N GLY A 111 -0.31 -4.45 -6.82
CA GLY A 111 0.34 -5.68 -7.25
C GLY A 111 0.33 -6.82 -6.25
N ALA A 112 0.43 -8.03 -6.79
CA ALA A 112 0.59 -9.28 -6.05
C ALA A 112 1.28 -10.31 -6.96
N HIS A 113 2.32 -11.00 -6.47
CA HIS A 113 2.86 -12.14 -7.20
C HIS A 113 1.92 -13.35 -7.19
N TYR A 114 1.87 -14.09 -8.29
CA TYR A 114 0.93 -15.20 -8.46
C TYR A 114 1.57 -16.60 -8.49
N ASP A 115 2.90 -16.71 -8.51
CA ASP A 115 3.62 -17.96 -8.40
C ASP A 115 3.72 -18.47 -6.95
N HIS A 116 4.09 -19.74 -6.78
CA HIS A 116 4.38 -20.34 -5.46
C HIS A 116 5.38 -21.51 -5.58
N LEU A 117 5.62 -22.24 -4.50
CA LEU A 117 6.69 -23.24 -4.37
C LEU A 117 6.57 -24.46 -5.30
N GLY A 118 5.38 -24.72 -5.86
CA GLY A 118 5.15 -25.88 -6.71
C GLY A 118 4.94 -27.19 -5.97
N THR A 119 5.68 -28.22 -6.37
CA THR A 119 5.52 -29.59 -5.87
C THR A 119 6.85 -30.15 -5.39
N HIS A 120 6.80 -31.01 -4.39
CA HIS A 120 7.96 -31.78 -3.92
C HIS A 120 7.65 -33.27 -3.93
N THR A 121 8.56 -34.08 -4.47
CA THR A 121 8.39 -35.55 -4.51
C THR A 121 9.29 -36.18 -3.46
N LEU A 122 8.67 -36.87 -2.50
CA LEU A 122 9.35 -37.65 -1.46
C LEU A 122 9.23 -39.13 -1.78
N ARG A 123 10.32 -39.88 -1.57
CA ARG A 123 10.30 -41.34 -1.65
C ARG A 123 10.05 -41.93 -0.26
N VAL A 124 8.85 -42.44 -0.03
CA VAL A 124 8.43 -43.02 1.25
C VAL A 124 8.27 -44.53 1.06
N ASN A 125 9.02 -45.33 1.83
CA ASN A 125 9.03 -46.80 1.73
C ASN A 125 9.23 -47.33 0.31
N GLY A 126 10.12 -46.69 -0.45
CA GLY A 126 10.43 -47.08 -1.82
C GLY A 126 9.43 -46.60 -2.88
N LYS A 127 8.33 -45.93 -2.50
CA LYS A 127 7.31 -45.38 -3.40
C LYS A 127 7.39 -43.84 -3.45
N ASP A 128 7.35 -43.29 -4.65
CA ASP A 128 7.32 -41.84 -4.84
C ASP A 128 5.93 -41.29 -4.46
N SER A 129 5.93 -40.23 -3.66
CA SER A 129 4.76 -39.49 -3.21
C SER A 129 4.98 -38.01 -3.47
N MET A 130 4.21 -37.44 -4.38
CA MET A 130 4.23 -36.01 -4.68
C MET A 130 3.35 -35.26 -3.69
N CYS A 131 3.89 -34.19 -3.12
CA CYS A 131 3.17 -33.23 -2.31
C CYS A 131 3.09 -31.91 -3.07
N VAL A 132 1.93 -31.26 -3.02
CA VAL A 132 1.72 -29.95 -3.65
C VAL A 132 1.63 -28.90 -2.56
N TYR A 133 2.38 -27.82 -2.70
CA TYR A 133 2.27 -26.66 -1.83
C TYR A 133 1.14 -25.78 -2.37
N PRO A 134 -0.02 -25.68 -1.70
CA PRO A 134 -1.18 -25.01 -2.28
C PRO A 134 -0.99 -23.49 -2.37
N GLY A 135 -0.27 -22.90 -1.40
CA GLY A 135 0.01 -21.47 -1.39
C GLY A 135 -1.27 -20.63 -1.34
N ALA A 136 -2.20 -20.99 -0.46
CA ALA A 136 -3.49 -20.33 -0.32
C ALA A 136 -3.33 -18.91 0.20
N ASP A 137 -2.58 -18.71 1.28
CA ASP A 137 -2.25 -17.37 1.75
C ASP A 137 -1.03 -16.80 1.02
N ALA A 138 -0.03 -17.61 0.69
CA ALA A 138 1.16 -17.17 -0.03
C ALA A 138 1.14 -17.63 -1.50
N ASN A 139 0.76 -16.83 -2.49
CA ASN A 139 0.05 -15.57 -2.39
C ASN A 139 -1.28 -15.61 -3.17
N ALA A 140 -2.01 -16.73 -3.11
CA ALA A 140 -3.32 -16.77 -3.77
C ALA A 140 -4.33 -15.80 -3.13
N SER A 141 -4.22 -15.51 -1.83
CA SER A 141 -5.03 -14.50 -1.13
C SER A 141 -4.78 -13.09 -1.69
N GLY A 142 -3.53 -12.70 -1.92
CA GLY A 142 -3.18 -11.42 -2.53
C GLY A 142 -3.64 -11.30 -3.98
N VAL A 143 -3.50 -12.36 -4.78
CA VAL A 143 -4.02 -12.38 -6.17
C VAL A 143 -5.54 -12.32 -6.21
N ALA A 144 -6.23 -13.00 -5.29
CA ALA A 144 -7.68 -12.92 -5.18
C ALA A 144 -8.13 -11.50 -4.86
N ALA A 145 -7.50 -10.83 -3.89
CA ALA A 145 -7.76 -9.43 -3.60
C ALA A 145 -7.43 -8.51 -4.77
N LEU A 146 -6.33 -8.74 -5.48
CA LEU A 146 -5.97 -7.96 -6.66
C LEU A 146 -7.09 -8.01 -7.73
N ILE A 147 -7.65 -9.20 -7.98
CA ILE A 147 -8.76 -9.39 -8.92
C ILE A 147 -10.00 -8.63 -8.44
N GLU A 148 -10.41 -8.82 -7.20
CA GLU A 148 -11.64 -8.22 -6.68
C GLU A 148 -11.54 -6.69 -6.54
N LEU A 149 -10.41 -6.18 -6.06
CA LEU A 149 -10.12 -4.74 -6.01
C LEU A 149 -10.14 -4.12 -7.41
N SER A 150 -9.64 -4.82 -8.44
CA SER A 150 -9.67 -4.34 -9.82
C SER A 150 -11.10 -4.15 -10.33
N GLY A 151 -11.98 -5.11 -10.06
CA GLY A 151 -13.39 -5.03 -10.46
C GLY A 151 -14.15 -3.95 -9.70
N ALA A 152 -13.88 -3.80 -8.40
CA ALA A 152 -14.45 -2.72 -7.59
C ALA A 152 -14.00 -1.33 -8.09
N ALA A 153 -12.70 -1.16 -8.34
CA ALA A 153 -12.14 0.08 -8.87
C ALA A 153 -12.69 0.41 -10.26
N GLN A 154 -12.82 -0.57 -11.15
CA GLN A 154 -13.36 -0.34 -12.50
C GLN A 154 -14.82 0.14 -12.47
N LYS A 155 -15.64 -0.38 -11.56
CA LYS A 155 -17.02 0.11 -11.35
C LYS A 155 -17.07 1.56 -10.86
N GLN A 156 -15.98 2.05 -10.25
CA GLN A 156 -15.85 3.39 -9.69
C GLN A 156 -14.77 4.22 -10.41
N HIS A 157 -14.40 3.88 -11.64
CA HIS A 157 -13.24 4.47 -12.34
C HIS A 157 -13.26 6.00 -12.39
N PHE A 158 -14.45 6.62 -12.45
CA PHE A 158 -14.66 8.07 -12.42
C PHE A 158 -14.28 8.75 -11.09
N MET A 159 -13.93 7.97 -10.06
CA MET A 159 -13.49 8.48 -8.76
C MET A 159 -11.97 8.67 -8.68
N TYR A 160 -11.19 8.19 -9.65
CA TYR A 160 -9.72 8.24 -9.61
C TYR A 160 -9.15 9.29 -10.55
N LYS A 161 -8.45 10.30 -10.00
CA LYS A 161 -7.74 11.30 -10.81
C LYS A 161 -6.54 10.71 -11.55
N ARG A 162 -5.74 9.92 -10.83
CA ARG A 162 -4.60 9.16 -11.35
C ARG A 162 -5.03 7.85 -11.98
N SER A 163 -4.20 7.33 -12.89
CA SER A 163 -4.41 6.00 -13.44
C SER A 163 -4.02 4.93 -12.43
N LEU A 164 -4.76 3.83 -12.41
CA LEU A 164 -4.45 2.65 -11.60
C LEU A 164 -3.90 1.55 -12.51
N LEU A 165 -2.81 0.93 -12.10
CA LEU A 165 -2.25 -0.26 -12.74
C LEU A 165 -2.43 -1.45 -11.81
N PHE A 166 -3.17 -2.46 -12.27
CA PHE A 166 -3.28 -3.75 -11.58
C PHE A 166 -2.29 -4.72 -12.21
N VAL A 167 -1.34 -5.22 -11.41
CA VAL A 167 -0.23 -6.02 -11.90
C VAL A 167 -0.10 -7.32 -11.12
N ALA A 168 -0.38 -8.45 -11.78
CA ALA A 168 -0.07 -9.76 -11.24
C ALA A 168 1.35 -10.14 -11.67
N PHE A 169 2.27 -10.24 -10.71
CA PHE A 169 3.68 -10.48 -10.99
C PHE A 169 4.00 -11.97 -11.12
N GLY A 170 4.70 -12.34 -12.19
CA GLY A 170 5.27 -13.67 -12.37
C GLY A 170 6.61 -13.81 -11.65
N ALA A 171 6.99 -15.04 -11.33
CA ALA A 171 8.29 -15.36 -10.72
C ALA A 171 8.66 -14.52 -9.47
N GLY A 172 7.68 -14.14 -8.63
CA GLY A 172 7.92 -13.41 -7.39
C GLY A 172 8.73 -14.21 -6.37
N GLN A 173 8.58 -15.54 -6.35
CA GLN A 173 9.37 -16.44 -5.49
C GLN A 173 10.82 -16.62 -5.97
N LYS A 174 11.17 -16.06 -7.14
CA LYS A 174 12.54 -16.01 -7.67
C LYS A 174 13.18 -14.63 -7.41
N GLY A 175 12.94 -14.08 -6.22
CA GLY A 175 13.49 -12.80 -5.79
C GLY A 175 12.79 -11.60 -6.41
N ALA A 176 11.45 -11.58 -6.40
CA ALA A 176 10.63 -10.49 -6.95
C ALA A 176 10.92 -10.18 -8.44
N LEU A 177 11.26 -11.21 -9.22
CA LEU A 177 11.80 -11.02 -10.56
C LEU A 177 10.81 -10.35 -11.52
N GLY A 178 9.52 -10.71 -11.45
CA GLY A 178 8.49 -10.08 -12.28
C GLY A 178 8.33 -8.60 -11.98
N SER A 179 8.30 -8.20 -10.70
CA SER A 179 8.18 -6.80 -10.32
C SER A 179 9.45 -6.01 -10.65
N TRP A 180 10.63 -6.62 -10.45
CA TRP A 180 11.90 -6.06 -10.87
C TRP A 180 11.94 -5.81 -12.37
N TYR A 181 11.54 -6.79 -13.19
CA TYR A 181 11.51 -6.64 -14.64
C TYR A 181 10.53 -5.54 -15.07
N PHE A 182 9.34 -5.52 -14.47
CA PHE A 182 8.31 -4.52 -14.74
C PHE A 182 8.87 -3.10 -14.55
N ILE A 183 9.42 -2.79 -13.38
CA ILE A 183 9.80 -1.41 -13.04
C ILE A 183 11.15 -1.00 -13.64
N ASN A 184 12.09 -1.93 -13.83
CA ASN A 184 13.44 -1.61 -14.33
C ASN A 184 13.57 -1.68 -15.86
N ARG A 185 12.71 -2.44 -16.56
CA ARG A 185 12.90 -2.74 -17.98
C ARG A 185 11.71 -2.39 -18.87
N ALA A 186 10.50 -2.58 -18.37
CA ALA A 186 9.33 -2.66 -19.25
C ALA A 186 8.28 -1.56 -19.04
N PHE A 187 8.34 -0.81 -17.94
CA PHE A 187 7.44 0.31 -17.66
C PHE A 187 8.23 1.59 -17.28
N PRO A 188 7.77 2.79 -17.68
CA PRO A 188 8.45 4.04 -17.31
C PRO A 188 8.34 4.33 -15.81
N HIS A 189 9.34 3.93 -15.03
CA HIS A 189 9.33 4.05 -13.56
C HIS A 189 9.01 5.46 -13.04
N LYS A 190 9.45 6.52 -13.73
CA LYS A 190 9.20 7.92 -13.33
C LYS A 190 7.70 8.30 -13.27
N SER A 191 6.87 7.58 -14.01
CA SER A 191 5.43 7.77 -14.03
C SER A 191 4.74 7.03 -12.89
N VAL A 192 5.39 6.06 -12.24
CA VAL A 192 4.85 5.35 -11.09
C VAL A 192 5.10 6.18 -9.82
N LYS A 193 4.04 6.50 -9.09
CA LYS A 193 4.08 7.39 -7.92
C LYS A 193 3.87 6.68 -6.59
N LEU A 194 3.30 5.48 -6.62
CA LEU A 194 3.07 4.65 -5.45
C LEU A 194 2.96 3.19 -5.91
N MET A 195 3.49 2.29 -5.09
CA MET A 195 3.24 0.86 -5.22
C MET A 195 2.51 0.32 -3.98
N VAL A 196 1.38 -0.32 -4.20
CA VAL A 196 0.58 -1.04 -3.22
C VAL A 196 0.83 -2.53 -3.44
N ASN A 197 1.49 -3.18 -2.49
CA ASN A 197 1.76 -4.61 -2.53
C ASN A 197 0.78 -5.36 -1.66
N ILE A 198 0.22 -6.46 -2.17
CA ILE A 198 -0.70 -7.32 -1.45
C ILE A 198 -0.06 -8.70 -1.37
N ASP A 199 0.42 -9.08 -0.19
CA ASP A 199 1.10 -10.36 0.04
C ASP A 199 0.66 -10.97 1.37
N ARG A 200 -0.02 -12.12 1.30
CA ARG A 200 -0.58 -12.85 2.45
C ARG A 200 -1.51 -12.01 3.30
N ILE A 201 -2.77 -11.91 2.88
CA ILE A 201 -3.78 -11.13 3.59
C ILE A 201 -4.88 -11.99 4.24
N GLY A 202 -4.74 -13.32 4.17
CA GLY A 202 -5.79 -14.28 4.52
C GLY A 202 -5.72 -14.85 5.92
N GLN A 203 -4.63 -14.66 6.65
CA GLN A 203 -4.43 -15.21 8.00
C GLN A 203 -4.51 -14.12 9.06
N SER A 204 -5.72 -13.75 9.50
CA SER A 204 -5.86 -12.88 10.67
C SER A 204 -6.30 -13.64 11.92
N SER A 205 -5.41 -13.71 12.91
CA SER A 205 -5.66 -14.28 14.24
C SER A 205 -5.62 -13.16 15.30
N PRO A 206 -6.02 -13.41 16.56
CA PRO A 206 -5.84 -12.43 17.66
C PRO A 206 -4.39 -11.98 17.87
N ASP A 207 -3.43 -12.76 17.38
CA ASP A 207 -1.99 -12.46 17.40
C ASP A 207 -1.49 -11.89 16.05
N ASN A 208 -2.37 -11.76 15.05
CA ASN A 208 -2.01 -11.43 13.68
C ASN A 208 -3.07 -10.50 13.06
N TYR A 209 -2.88 -9.20 13.29
CA TYR A 209 -3.76 -8.17 12.75
C TYR A 209 -3.36 -7.83 11.32
N PRO A 210 -4.27 -7.28 10.51
CA PRO A 210 -3.91 -6.56 9.30
C PRO A 210 -2.82 -5.53 9.57
N MET A 211 -1.80 -5.48 8.71
CA MET A 211 -0.65 -4.59 8.83
C MET A 211 -0.36 -3.89 7.50
N ALA A 212 0.14 -2.67 7.60
CA ALA A 212 0.62 -1.84 6.50
C ALA A 212 2.06 -1.39 6.76
N PHE A 213 2.97 -1.73 5.86
CA PHE A 213 4.40 -1.39 5.94
C PHE A 213 4.78 -0.42 4.82
N CYS A 214 5.28 0.76 5.17
CA CYS A 214 5.66 1.80 4.19
C CYS A 214 7.07 1.56 3.60
N GLY A 215 7.79 0.53 4.05
CA GLY A 215 9.16 0.21 3.65
C GLY A 215 10.20 1.15 4.27
N GLN A 216 9.89 2.44 4.38
CA GLN A 216 10.71 3.46 5.00
C GLN A 216 9.82 4.47 5.75
N PRO A 217 10.36 5.19 6.76
CA PRO A 217 9.55 6.14 7.52
C PRO A 217 9.03 7.25 6.61
N HIS A 218 7.71 7.39 6.49
CA HIS A 218 7.05 8.35 5.62
C HIS A 218 5.77 8.91 6.28
N TYR A 219 5.90 10.06 6.93
CA TYR A 219 4.85 10.59 7.78
C TYR A 219 3.48 10.78 7.10
N GLU A 220 3.41 11.40 5.92
CA GLU A 220 2.10 11.62 5.26
C GLU A 220 1.38 10.32 4.93
N GLN A 221 2.14 9.29 4.57
CA GLN A 221 1.62 7.99 4.17
C GLN A 221 1.17 7.23 5.41
N GLU A 222 2.01 7.20 6.45
CA GLU A 222 1.69 6.60 7.74
C GLU A 222 0.46 7.27 8.35
N HIS A 223 0.39 8.60 8.35
CA HIS A 223 -0.76 9.34 8.86
C HIS A 223 -2.04 9.08 8.05
N LEU A 224 -1.95 8.97 6.71
CA LEU A 224 -3.10 8.58 5.90
C LEU A 224 -3.62 7.20 6.32
N LEU A 225 -2.73 6.21 6.42
CA LEU A 225 -3.09 4.86 6.84
C LEU A 225 -3.69 4.85 8.25
N THR A 226 -3.05 5.49 9.22
CA THR A 226 -3.53 5.56 10.61
C THR A 226 -4.90 6.25 10.69
N ARG A 227 -5.12 7.34 9.94
CA ARG A 227 -6.43 8.00 9.86
C ARG A 227 -7.51 7.04 9.35
N LEU A 228 -7.22 6.25 8.30
CA LEU A 228 -8.16 5.25 7.78
C LEU A 228 -8.48 4.17 8.81
N THR A 229 -7.52 3.78 9.65
CA THR A 229 -7.71 2.79 10.73
C THR A 229 -8.76 3.23 11.76
N TYR A 230 -8.94 4.55 11.93
CA TYR A 230 -9.92 5.13 12.85
C TYR A 230 -11.22 5.60 12.17
N GLU A 231 -11.36 5.42 10.84
CA GLU A 231 -12.64 5.67 10.17
C GLU A 231 -13.69 4.65 10.64
N PRO A 232 -14.97 5.05 10.80
CA PRO A 232 -16.03 4.13 11.22
C PRO A 232 -16.13 2.91 10.30
N PHE A 233 -16.30 1.74 10.90
CA PHE A 233 -16.45 0.44 10.21
C PHE A 233 -15.21 -0.08 9.46
N MET A 234 -14.05 0.59 9.59
CA MET A 234 -12.78 0.05 9.07
C MET A 234 -12.16 -0.98 10.02
N PRO A 235 -11.45 -2.00 9.49
CA PRO A 235 -10.68 -2.91 10.32
C PRO A 235 -9.52 -2.16 11.00
N GLN A 236 -9.09 -2.69 12.15
CA GLN A 236 -7.88 -2.20 12.80
C GLN A 236 -6.64 -2.66 12.02
N VAL A 237 -5.93 -1.70 11.43
CA VAL A 237 -4.67 -1.94 10.70
C VAL A 237 -3.50 -1.32 11.46
N GLN A 238 -2.48 -2.12 11.77
CA GLN A 238 -1.25 -1.62 12.37
C GLN A 238 -0.35 -1.05 11.27
N VAL A 239 0.18 0.16 11.49
CA VAL A 239 0.96 0.90 10.49
C VAL A 239 2.41 0.98 10.95
N PHE A 240 3.33 0.70 10.02
CA PHE A 240 4.76 0.73 10.28
C PHE A 240 5.47 1.49 9.16
N GLY A 241 6.31 2.45 9.54
CA GLY A 241 7.28 3.10 8.65
C GLY A 241 8.51 2.23 8.32
N SER A 242 8.47 0.91 8.48
CA SER A 242 9.61 0.02 8.16
C SER A 242 9.25 -0.94 7.04
N ASP A 243 10.25 -1.64 6.51
CA ASP A 243 10.05 -2.88 5.77
C ASP A 243 9.79 -4.05 6.75
N TYR A 244 9.26 -5.16 6.25
CA TYR A 244 8.97 -6.36 7.04
C TYR A 244 9.63 -7.62 6.45
N PHE A 245 9.33 -7.96 5.20
CA PHE A 245 9.95 -9.08 4.49
C PHE A 245 10.06 -8.79 2.99
N SER A 246 10.99 -9.49 2.33
CA SER A 246 11.20 -9.36 0.90
C SER A 246 9.99 -9.82 0.08
N SER A 247 9.48 -8.93 -0.77
CA SER A 247 8.37 -9.15 -1.69
C SER A 247 8.43 -8.11 -2.82
N ASP A 248 7.43 -8.07 -3.70
CA ASP A 248 7.46 -7.32 -4.96
C ASP A 248 7.74 -5.82 -4.82
N HIS A 249 7.35 -5.21 -3.69
CA HIS A 249 7.55 -3.78 -3.41
C HIS A 249 9.02 -3.35 -3.34
N GLN A 250 9.94 -4.26 -3.02
CA GLN A 250 11.35 -3.90 -2.86
C GLN A 250 11.95 -3.35 -4.17
N ALA A 251 11.56 -3.91 -5.33
CA ALA A 251 11.97 -3.41 -6.63
C ALA A 251 11.56 -1.95 -6.88
N PHE A 252 10.45 -1.50 -6.28
CA PHE A 252 9.97 -0.12 -6.36
C PHE A 252 10.68 0.78 -5.36
N MET A 253 10.93 0.29 -4.14
CA MET A 253 11.73 1.01 -3.13
C MET A 253 13.13 1.35 -3.66
N GLU A 254 13.76 0.43 -4.39
CA GLU A 254 15.07 0.64 -5.03
C GLU A 254 15.07 1.79 -6.05
N GLN A 255 13.91 2.10 -6.64
CA GLN A 255 13.71 3.24 -7.53
C GLN A 255 13.32 4.53 -6.79
N GLY A 256 13.27 4.51 -5.46
CA GLY A 256 12.81 5.64 -4.65
C GLY A 256 11.30 5.88 -4.73
N ILE A 257 10.53 4.89 -5.20
CA ILE A 257 9.07 4.98 -5.27
C ILE A 257 8.49 4.64 -3.90
N PRO A 258 7.57 5.45 -3.32
CA PRO A 258 6.85 5.10 -2.10
C PRO A 258 6.10 3.79 -2.25
N VAL A 259 6.10 2.96 -1.20
CA VAL A 259 5.44 1.65 -1.23
C VAL A 259 4.57 1.43 -0.01
N CYS A 260 3.57 0.57 -0.13
CA CYS A 260 2.78 0.08 0.99
C CYS A 260 2.57 -1.42 0.84
N LEU A 261 3.24 -2.22 1.68
CA LEU A 261 2.96 -3.65 1.81
C LEU A 261 1.80 -3.87 2.76
N PHE A 262 0.70 -4.40 2.24
CA PHE A 262 -0.43 -4.90 3.01
C PHE A 262 -0.31 -6.40 3.21
N THR A 263 -0.31 -6.81 4.47
CA THR A 263 -0.13 -8.21 4.86
C THR A 263 -0.80 -8.48 6.20
N THR A 264 -1.18 -9.72 6.43
CA THR A 264 -1.47 -10.27 7.75
C THR A 264 -0.26 -11.07 8.25
N GLY A 265 0.97 -10.71 7.88
CA GLY A 265 2.18 -11.25 8.50
C GLY A 265 2.56 -12.69 8.16
N LEU A 266 3.60 -13.19 8.85
CA LEU A 266 4.03 -14.58 8.74
C LEU A 266 3.31 -15.46 9.75
N HIS A 267 2.91 -16.66 9.32
CA HIS A 267 2.20 -17.62 10.17
C HIS A 267 2.82 -19.03 10.09
N PRO A 268 2.59 -19.94 11.06
CA PRO A 268 3.25 -21.25 11.11
C PRO A 268 2.96 -22.20 9.94
N TYR A 269 1.96 -21.91 9.11
CA TYR A 269 1.65 -22.71 7.92
C TYR A 269 2.35 -22.20 6.66
N HIS A 270 3.01 -21.04 6.74
CA HIS A 270 3.75 -20.45 5.65
C HIS A 270 4.77 -21.44 5.05
N TYR A 271 4.81 -21.53 3.72
CA TYR A 271 5.67 -22.47 2.98
C TYR A 271 5.51 -23.94 3.38
N THR A 272 4.31 -24.32 3.81
CA THR A 272 3.99 -25.72 4.11
C THR A 272 2.78 -26.21 3.33
N LEU A 273 2.59 -27.53 3.28
CA LEU A 273 1.39 -28.17 2.74
C LEU A 273 0.09 -27.79 3.49
N ARG A 274 0.24 -27.12 4.64
CA ARG A 274 -0.85 -26.69 5.51
C ARG A 274 -1.36 -25.30 5.18
N ASP A 275 -0.79 -24.59 4.20
CA ASP A 275 -1.29 -23.32 3.68
C ASP A 275 -2.47 -23.58 2.72
N THR A 276 -3.64 -23.89 3.29
CA THR A 276 -4.84 -24.34 2.55
C THR A 276 -5.98 -23.31 2.62
N PRO A 277 -6.85 -23.25 1.59
CA PRO A 277 -7.94 -22.26 1.52
C PRO A 277 -8.92 -22.30 2.70
N GLU A 278 -9.10 -23.44 3.37
CA GLU A 278 -10.05 -23.59 4.49
C GLU A 278 -9.58 -22.88 5.77
N LYS A 279 -8.33 -22.44 5.81
CA LYS A 279 -7.76 -21.78 6.98
C LYS A 279 -7.77 -20.26 6.90
N LEU A 280 -8.15 -19.70 5.75
CA LEU A 280 -8.20 -18.25 5.60
C LEU A 280 -9.49 -17.69 6.19
N ASP A 281 -9.40 -16.48 6.71
CA ASP A 281 -10.50 -15.70 7.27
C ASP A 281 -11.01 -14.73 6.19
N TYR A 282 -11.97 -15.17 5.38
CA TYR A 282 -12.43 -14.41 4.21
C TYR A 282 -13.22 -13.16 4.59
N GLU A 283 -13.95 -13.17 5.71
CA GLU A 283 -14.65 -11.99 6.23
C GLU A 283 -13.64 -10.87 6.53
N LYS A 284 -12.52 -11.20 7.18
CA LYS A 284 -11.45 -10.23 7.44
C LYS A 284 -10.68 -9.85 6.18
N MET A 285 -10.50 -10.78 5.23
CA MET A 285 -9.90 -10.44 3.94
C MET A 285 -10.74 -9.39 3.20
N ASP A 286 -12.06 -9.53 3.18
CA ASP A 286 -12.97 -8.54 2.59
C ASP A 286 -12.82 -7.18 3.30
N ALA A 287 -12.94 -7.16 4.64
CA ALA A 287 -12.74 -5.93 5.42
C ALA A 287 -11.39 -5.27 5.13
N PHE A 288 -10.31 -6.06 5.00
CA PHE A 288 -8.99 -5.54 4.66
C PHE A 288 -8.92 -5.02 3.22
N CYS A 289 -9.58 -5.67 2.26
CA CYS A 289 -9.72 -5.15 0.90
C CYS A 289 -10.46 -3.81 0.87
N GLN A 290 -11.49 -3.62 1.71
CA GLN A 290 -12.19 -2.34 1.82
C GLN A 290 -11.26 -1.23 2.31
N TYR A 291 -10.42 -1.53 3.30
CA TYR A 291 -9.38 -0.61 3.78
C TYR A 291 -8.36 -0.27 2.67
N ILE A 292 -7.85 -1.29 1.95
CA ILE A 292 -6.90 -1.11 0.85
C ILE A 292 -7.53 -0.27 -0.27
N SER A 293 -8.78 -0.55 -0.64
CA SER A 293 -9.54 0.23 -1.63
C SER A 293 -9.68 1.70 -1.22
N ARG A 294 -9.96 1.96 0.06
CA ARG A 294 -10.04 3.32 0.61
C ARG A 294 -8.69 4.05 0.54
N PHE A 295 -7.60 3.36 0.88
CA PHE A 295 -6.24 3.89 0.73
C PHE A 295 -5.90 4.22 -0.73
N ILE A 296 -6.18 3.31 -1.66
CA ILE A 296 -5.98 3.52 -3.10
C ILE A 296 -6.77 4.74 -3.58
N LEU A 297 -8.03 4.88 -3.16
CA LEU A 297 -8.88 6.01 -3.53
C LEU A 297 -8.31 7.35 -3.03
N GLU A 298 -7.91 7.43 -1.77
CA GLU A 298 -7.33 8.65 -1.19
C GLU A 298 -5.98 8.98 -1.83
N ALA A 299 -5.11 7.99 -2.04
CA ALA A 299 -3.82 8.18 -2.72
C ALA A 299 -4.01 8.64 -4.17
N ALA A 300 -4.90 8.02 -4.93
CA ALA A 300 -5.20 8.40 -6.32
C ALA A 300 -5.71 9.84 -6.44
N ASN A 301 -6.31 10.38 -5.36
CA ASN A 301 -6.87 11.73 -5.31
C ASN A 301 -6.01 12.73 -4.53
N SER A 302 -4.91 12.30 -3.91
CA SER A 302 -4.02 13.16 -3.14
C SER A 302 -3.53 14.33 -4.02
N PRO A 303 -3.63 15.58 -3.55
CA PRO A 303 -3.20 16.71 -4.36
C PRO A 303 -1.67 16.61 -4.56
N GLU A 304 -1.18 16.92 -5.78
CA GLU A 304 0.18 16.73 -6.37
C GLU A 304 1.36 16.19 -5.53
N GLU A 305 2.28 15.48 -6.20
CA GLU A 305 3.41 14.67 -5.70
C GLU A 305 3.05 13.78 -4.49
N LEU A 306 2.73 12.52 -4.80
CA LEU A 306 2.38 11.48 -3.82
C LEU A 306 3.60 11.11 -2.98
N PHE A 307 3.54 11.42 -1.68
CA PHE A 307 4.48 10.91 -0.67
C PHE A 307 5.94 11.12 -1.10
N ALA A 308 6.27 12.33 -1.56
CA ALA A 308 7.60 12.64 -2.06
C ALA A 308 8.65 12.39 -0.97
N LEU A 309 9.57 11.46 -1.20
CA LEU A 309 10.74 11.26 -0.37
C LEU A 309 11.65 12.49 -0.54
N VAL A 310 11.61 13.41 0.43
CA VAL A 310 12.50 14.57 0.45
C VAL A 310 13.93 14.07 0.74
N PRO A 311 14.87 14.14 -0.22
CA PRO A 311 16.25 13.73 0.03
C PRO A 311 16.88 14.65 1.08
N ALA A 312 17.91 14.17 1.79
CA ALA A 312 18.77 15.04 2.57
C ALA A 312 19.24 16.23 1.76
N GLN A 313 18.99 17.44 2.26
CA GLN A 313 19.57 18.65 1.73
C GLN A 313 20.82 18.98 2.53
N THR A 314 21.92 19.32 1.84
CA THR A 314 23.07 19.98 2.47
C THR A 314 22.62 21.31 3.03
N ALA A 315 22.79 21.54 4.34
CA ALA A 315 22.59 22.88 4.92
C ALA A 315 23.67 23.84 4.40
N GLU A 316 23.32 25.12 4.35
CA GLU A 316 24.18 26.24 3.91
C GLU A 316 25.52 26.32 4.66
N ASP A 317 25.63 25.69 5.84
CA ASP A 317 26.82 25.70 6.71
C ASP A 317 27.69 24.43 6.63
N GLY A 318 27.48 23.55 5.64
CA GLY A 318 28.32 22.36 5.43
C GLY A 318 28.02 21.16 6.33
N GLU A 319 26.95 21.22 7.12
CA GLU A 319 26.45 20.09 7.91
C GLU A 319 25.30 19.38 7.18
N PHE A 320 25.34 18.04 7.14
CA PHE A 320 24.37 17.24 6.40
C PHE A 320 23.08 17.11 7.22
N VAL A 321 21.94 17.56 6.66
CA VAL A 321 20.61 17.41 7.26
C VAL A 321 19.95 16.18 6.65
N TYR A 322 19.68 15.19 7.50
CA TYR A 322 19.13 13.91 7.04
C TYR A 322 17.61 13.98 6.91
N SER A 323 17.03 13.21 5.99
CA SER A 323 15.58 13.03 5.97
C SER A 323 15.13 12.16 7.16
N TYR A 324 13.83 12.20 7.47
CA TYR A 324 13.20 11.33 8.47
C TYR A 324 13.41 9.83 8.17
N SER A 325 13.48 9.43 6.89
CA SER A 325 13.66 8.04 6.47
C SER A 325 15.11 7.54 6.53
N GLU A 326 16.09 8.45 6.59
CA GLU A 326 17.51 8.12 6.49
C GLU A 326 18.23 7.87 7.82
N VAL A 327 17.52 8.06 8.95
CA VAL A 327 18.09 7.93 10.29
C VAL A 327 17.78 6.57 10.91
N SER A 328 18.71 6.06 11.72
CA SER A 328 18.55 4.77 12.41
C SER A 328 17.53 4.86 13.55
N ILE A 329 17.40 6.03 14.17
CA ILE A 329 16.39 6.32 15.19
C ILE A 329 15.78 7.69 14.84
N PRO A 330 14.47 7.78 14.53
CA PRO A 330 13.83 9.05 14.24
C PRO A 330 13.75 9.95 15.48
N PRO A 331 13.70 11.28 15.30
CA PRO A 331 13.41 12.21 16.38
C PRO A 331 12.02 11.92 16.99
N THR A 332 11.90 12.06 18.31
CA THR A 332 10.65 11.78 19.04
C THR A 332 10.20 12.97 19.89
N PHE A 333 8.90 13.21 19.92
CA PHE A 333 8.27 14.32 20.64
C PHE A 333 7.57 13.82 21.91
N MET A 334 7.99 14.28 23.09
CA MET A 334 7.41 13.87 24.37
C MET A 334 7.26 12.33 24.53
N LYS A 335 8.27 11.57 24.06
CA LYS A 335 8.31 10.09 23.97
C LYS A 335 7.41 9.45 22.91
N GLY A 336 6.64 10.26 22.17
CA GLY A 336 5.88 9.83 21.01
C GLY A 336 6.57 10.18 19.69
N ASP A 337 5.89 9.89 18.60
CA ASP A 337 6.30 10.12 17.22
C ASP A 337 5.77 11.48 16.68
N ILE A 338 5.74 11.62 15.35
CA ILE A 338 5.22 12.83 14.69
C ILE A 338 3.70 12.96 14.89
N GLU A 339 2.95 11.85 14.94
CA GLU A 339 1.51 11.90 15.24
C GLU A 339 1.27 12.44 16.64
N SER A 340 2.07 11.99 17.60
CA SER A 340 2.06 12.55 18.96
C SER A 340 2.40 14.04 18.99
N PHE A 341 3.27 14.52 18.10
CA PHE A 341 3.52 15.95 17.94
C PHE A 341 2.32 16.70 17.38
N LEU A 342 1.67 16.17 16.34
CA LEU A 342 0.48 16.80 15.79
C LEU A 342 -0.63 16.91 16.84
N ASP A 343 -0.96 15.81 17.50
CA ASP A 343 -2.11 15.75 18.41
C ASP A 343 -1.88 16.48 19.72
N ASN A 344 -0.71 16.30 20.33
CA ASN A 344 -0.44 16.84 21.66
C ASN A 344 0.13 18.26 21.62
N TRP A 345 0.56 18.74 20.45
CA TRP A 345 1.11 20.08 20.28
C TRP A 345 0.42 20.86 19.18
N VAL A 346 0.55 20.45 17.91
CA VAL A 346 0.09 21.27 16.78
C VAL A 346 -1.39 21.56 16.90
N TYR A 347 -2.27 20.56 16.92
CA TYR A 347 -3.71 20.77 16.97
C TYR A 347 -4.21 21.31 18.31
N LYS A 348 -3.45 21.12 19.39
CA LYS A 348 -3.78 21.69 20.71
C LYS A 348 -3.49 23.19 20.80
N TYR A 349 -2.45 23.66 20.12
CA TYR A 349 -1.99 25.05 20.19
C TYR A 349 -2.18 25.82 18.88
N GLN A 350 -2.69 25.17 17.83
CA GLN A 350 -3.12 25.79 16.58
C GLN A 350 -4.27 26.77 16.85
N ARG A 351 -4.20 27.92 16.20
CA ARG A 351 -5.14 29.02 16.29
C ARG A 351 -5.63 29.34 14.89
N TYR A 352 -6.80 28.82 14.55
CA TYR A 352 -7.41 29.12 13.25
C TYR A 352 -7.53 30.64 13.05
N PRO A 353 -6.91 31.23 12.01
CA PRO A 353 -6.97 32.67 11.78
C PRO A 353 -8.42 33.14 11.61
N LYS A 354 -8.83 34.19 12.34
CA LYS A 354 -10.21 34.71 12.29
C LYS A 354 -10.65 35.11 10.89
N GLU A 355 -9.73 35.64 10.09
CA GLU A 355 -9.99 36.02 8.71
C GLU A 355 -10.18 34.78 7.81
N ALA A 356 -9.40 33.73 8.03
CA ALA A 356 -9.55 32.47 7.31
C ALA A 356 -10.92 31.82 7.61
N ILE A 357 -11.37 31.87 8.87
CA ILE A 357 -12.73 31.44 9.25
C ILE A 357 -13.79 32.26 8.50
N ARG A 358 -13.67 33.60 8.49
CA ARG A 358 -14.64 34.49 7.82
C ARG A 358 -14.74 34.20 6.32
N GLN A 359 -13.61 33.85 5.71
CA GLN A 359 -13.52 33.53 4.29
C GLN A 359 -13.83 32.06 3.97
N GLY A 360 -14.10 31.22 4.97
CA GLY A 360 -14.32 29.79 4.78
C GLY A 360 -13.10 29.04 4.21
N VAL A 361 -11.91 29.62 4.36
CA VAL A 361 -10.65 29.04 3.90
C VAL A 361 -10.38 27.81 4.74
N LYS A 362 -10.08 26.68 4.09
CA LYS A 362 -9.71 25.39 4.67
C LYS A 362 -8.67 24.73 3.79
N GLY A 363 -7.90 23.80 4.36
CA GLY A 363 -6.94 23.04 3.54
C GLY A 363 -5.80 22.43 4.34
N ARG A 364 -4.82 21.95 3.60
CA ARG A 364 -3.64 21.23 4.09
C ARG A 364 -2.39 22.04 3.74
N VAL A 365 -1.68 22.54 4.74
CA VAL A 365 -0.39 23.23 4.55
C VAL A 365 0.73 22.23 4.79
N MET A 366 1.65 22.08 3.83
CA MET A 366 2.84 21.26 4.01
C MET A 366 3.96 22.09 4.59
N VAL A 367 4.44 21.73 5.78
CA VAL A 367 5.50 22.46 6.47
C VAL A 367 6.71 21.56 6.66
N SER A 368 7.88 22.03 6.22
CA SER A 368 9.17 21.41 6.51
C SER A 368 9.85 22.14 7.66
N PHE A 369 10.57 21.41 8.51
CA PHE A 369 11.36 21.95 9.61
C PHE A 369 12.47 20.98 9.98
N ILE A 370 13.47 21.47 10.71
CA ILE A 370 14.63 20.68 11.14
C ILE A 370 14.57 20.48 12.65
N ILE A 371 14.72 19.23 13.08
CA ILE A 371 15.03 18.90 14.47
C ILE A 371 16.54 18.85 14.61
N GLU A 372 17.09 19.82 15.34
CA GLU A 372 18.52 19.95 15.59
C GLU A 372 19.05 18.88 16.55
N LYS A 373 20.37 18.74 16.63
CA LYS A 373 21.05 17.78 17.53
C LYS A 373 20.76 18.00 19.01
N ASP A 374 20.37 19.22 19.38
CA ASP A 374 19.98 19.57 20.74
C ASP A 374 18.47 19.42 20.98
N GLY A 375 17.72 19.01 19.96
CA GLY A 375 16.27 18.81 19.96
C GLY A 375 15.45 20.05 19.62
N THR A 376 16.07 21.21 19.37
CA THR A 376 15.31 22.42 18.98
C THR A 376 14.77 22.32 17.55
N VAL A 377 13.68 23.04 17.30
CA VAL A 377 13.13 23.21 15.96
C VAL A 377 13.75 24.42 15.29
N SER A 378 14.26 24.26 14.07
CA SER A 378 14.81 25.32 13.22
C SER A 378 14.29 25.17 11.79
N GLY A 379 14.61 26.14 10.91
CA GLY A 379 14.39 26.01 9.47
C GLY A 379 12.92 25.75 9.06
N VAL A 380 11.95 26.33 9.76
CA VAL A 380 10.53 26.11 9.49
C VAL A 380 10.11 26.82 8.21
N THR A 381 9.77 26.06 7.17
CA THR A 381 9.40 26.55 5.83
C THR A 381 8.09 25.93 5.37
N VAL A 382 7.29 26.70 4.63
CA VAL A 382 6.10 26.17 3.94
C VAL A 382 6.53 25.66 2.58
N GLU A 383 6.49 24.34 2.40
CA GLU A 383 6.80 23.70 1.13
C GLU A 383 5.61 23.76 0.18
N ARG A 384 4.40 23.71 0.73
CA ARG A 384 3.17 23.81 -0.05
C ARG A 384 2.08 24.54 0.73
N SER A 385 1.68 25.67 0.18
CA SER A 385 0.62 26.51 0.72
C SER A 385 -0.76 25.96 0.37
N ALA A 386 -1.67 26.01 1.34
CA ALA A 386 -3.11 25.97 1.06
C ALA A 386 -3.68 27.39 0.95
N HIS A 387 -3.21 28.30 1.81
CA HIS A 387 -3.58 29.71 1.82
C HIS A 387 -2.62 30.47 2.75
N PRO A 388 -2.19 31.71 2.41
CA PRO A 388 -1.23 32.47 3.21
C PRO A 388 -1.59 32.63 4.70
N LEU A 389 -2.88 32.81 5.00
CA LEU A 389 -3.36 32.89 6.40
C LEU A 389 -3.11 31.59 7.19
N LEU A 390 -3.24 30.43 6.55
CA LEU A 390 -3.01 29.14 7.19
C LEU A 390 -1.52 28.87 7.33
N ASP A 391 -0.73 29.30 6.35
CA ASP A 391 0.73 29.19 6.33
C ASP A 391 1.38 29.86 7.54
N GLU A 392 0.99 31.11 7.83
CA GLU A 392 1.48 31.87 8.99
C GLU A 392 1.24 31.13 10.31
N GLU A 393 0.05 30.56 10.47
CA GLU A 393 -0.31 29.82 11.67
C GLU A 393 0.44 28.49 11.77
N ALA A 394 0.59 27.77 10.66
CA ALA A 394 1.33 26.51 10.61
C ALA A 394 2.80 26.71 10.99
N VAL A 395 3.44 27.76 10.44
CA VAL A 395 4.81 28.14 10.79
C VAL A 395 4.90 28.52 12.27
N ARG A 396 3.97 29.34 12.78
CA ARG A 396 3.99 29.79 14.18
C ARG A 396 3.91 28.62 15.16
N VAL A 397 2.97 27.70 14.97
CA VAL A 397 2.74 26.60 15.92
C VAL A 397 3.89 25.58 15.92
N ILE A 398 4.46 25.30 14.74
CA ILE A 398 5.63 24.41 14.61
C ILE A 398 6.88 25.08 15.19
N SER A 399 7.13 26.35 14.89
CA SER A 399 8.29 27.09 15.43
C SER A 399 8.27 27.21 16.96
N ALA A 400 7.08 27.19 17.57
CA ALA A 400 6.93 27.27 19.01
C ALA A 400 7.14 25.92 19.74
N SER A 401 7.39 24.83 19.01
CA SER A 401 7.51 23.48 19.55
C SER A 401 8.57 23.37 20.65
N PRO A 402 8.30 22.66 21.76
CA PRO A 402 9.31 22.36 22.76
C PRO A 402 10.36 21.40 22.21
N LYS A 403 11.48 21.25 22.93
CA LYS A 403 12.58 20.39 22.47
C LYS A 403 12.16 18.93 22.31
N TRP A 404 12.58 18.35 21.20
CA TRP A 404 12.44 16.94 20.86
C TRP A 404 13.60 16.13 21.41
N LYS A 405 13.44 14.81 21.43
CA LYS A 405 14.60 13.92 21.41
C LYS A 405 15.15 13.92 19.96
N PRO A 406 16.43 14.26 19.75
CA PRO A 406 17.01 14.34 18.41
C PRO A 406 17.09 12.97 17.76
N GLY A 407 17.10 12.95 16.42
CA GLY A 407 17.32 11.73 15.65
C GLY A 407 18.77 11.25 15.72
N GLU A 408 18.99 9.96 15.47
CA GLU A 408 20.30 9.33 15.48
C GLU A 408 20.58 8.56 14.18
N LYS A 409 21.78 8.74 13.63
CA LYS A 409 22.33 7.93 12.53
C LYS A 409 23.67 7.39 12.95
N ASN A 410 23.87 6.08 12.83
CA ASN A 410 25.10 5.41 13.27
C ASN A 410 25.48 5.77 14.74
N LYS A 411 24.49 5.82 15.63
CA LYS A 411 24.61 6.18 17.06
C LYS A 411 25.10 7.62 17.34
N LYS A 412 25.07 8.52 16.35
CA LYS A 412 25.37 9.94 16.51
C LYS A 412 24.10 10.74 16.33
N LYS A 413 23.91 11.75 17.18
CA LYS A 413 22.83 12.74 17.02
C LYS A 413 23.08 13.56 15.76
N VAL A 414 22.05 13.67 14.92
CA VAL A 414 22.12 14.36 13.64
C VAL A 414 20.91 15.28 13.47
N PRO A 415 21.03 16.39 12.73
CA PRO A 415 19.88 17.20 12.36
C PRO A 415 19.00 16.43 11.38
N VAL A 416 17.69 16.46 11.61
CA VAL A 416 16.71 15.70 10.81
C VAL A 416 15.64 16.65 10.28
N ARG A 417 15.48 16.69 8.95
CA ARG A 417 14.39 17.40 8.29
C ARG A 417 13.13 16.54 8.34
N ILE A 418 12.04 17.14 8.78
CA ILE A 418 10.70 16.54 8.83
C ILE A 418 9.78 17.42 8.00
N THR A 419 8.97 16.81 7.14
CA THR A 419 7.89 17.49 6.41
C THR A 419 6.56 16.88 6.82
N ILE A 420 5.63 17.70 7.30
CA ILE A 420 4.33 17.25 7.80
C ILE A 420 3.18 18.07 7.21
N PRO A 421 2.02 17.45 6.95
CA PRO A 421 0.78 18.16 6.67
C PRO A 421 0.18 18.71 7.97
N VAL A 422 -0.12 20.01 7.99
CA VAL A 422 -0.96 20.64 9.01
C VAL A 422 -2.34 20.86 8.41
N TYR A 423 -3.34 20.17 8.94
CA TYR A 423 -4.72 20.30 8.49
C TYR A 423 -5.43 21.46 9.19
N PHE A 424 -6.21 22.21 8.41
CA PHE A 424 -7.06 23.29 8.88
C PHE A 424 -8.50 23.01 8.48
N GLU A 425 -9.23 22.35 9.36
CA GLU A 425 -10.64 22.02 9.16
C GLU A 425 -11.53 22.92 10.00
N LEU A 426 -12.59 23.45 9.38
CA LEU A 426 -13.66 24.11 10.11
C LEU A 426 -14.62 23.01 10.57
N ALA A 427 -14.77 22.86 11.89
CA ALA A 427 -15.80 21.97 12.43
C ALA A 427 -17.16 22.31 11.79
N PRO A 428 -18.03 21.32 11.52
CA PRO A 428 -19.36 21.60 11.01
C PRO A 428 -20.04 22.62 11.94
N THR A 429 -20.45 23.76 11.40
CA THR A 429 -21.35 24.68 12.11
C THR A 429 -22.60 23.89 12.48
N ARG A 430 -22.78 23.63 13.78
CA ARG A 430 -24.00 23.03 14.33
C ARG A 430 -25.21 23.91 14.10
#